data_AF-A0A4W4EAS1-F1
#
_entry.id   AF-A0A4W4EAS1-F1
#
_cell.length_a   1.000
_cell.length_b   1.000
_cell.length_c   1.000
_cell.angle_alpha   90.00
_cell.angle_beta   90.00
_cell.angle_gamma   90.00
#
_symmetry.space_group_name_H-M   'P 1'
#
loop_
_entity.id
_entity.type
_entity.pdbx_description
1 polymer ?
#
loop_
_entity_poly.entity_id
_entity_poly.type
_entity_poly.pdbx_seq_one_letter_code
_entity_poly.pdbx_strand_id
1 'polypeptide(L)'
;MDEGRQELWLSLLSLLIISINAVMFWRRGGRDARWSLRLLLMGLMLCFLLSPGSVLVLLLSVCCSVVHFSAGKEEVLLPAQGRAVLITGCDSGFGLNLAKMLAMAGMKVYAGVLDGSGPGAEELRTISSSQLTVLQFDITDLNQTYEAHQLIKSQIGETGLWGLVNNAGVLGYTCDGEILPMRILRKIIEVNFISGVDVTRVFLPMIRQAKGRIVTVSSLAGEVPFPGFAAYGASKAALTLYFGVMRQELARWGVKVAIIQPGGFKTSNQEQWAKIQKEIFSTLPPEVTGAYGEEYICSMQHRLSNMTAHACTNFAPVLHAIKHALLSETPRPFYHPGPTAWAFPFIDERSLFLANLFFMLSTRLPYLLRGENESSKASYI
;
A
#
# COMPACT_ATOMS: atom_id res chain seq x y z
N MET A 1 -13.64 62.69 10.40
CA MET A 1 -12.30 62.73 9.79
C MET A 1 -11.52 61.53 10.32
N ASP A 2 -11.85 60.30 9.92
CA ASP A 2 -11.08 59.13 10.40
C ASP A 2 -11.16 57.86 9.52
N GLU A 3 -12.25 57.59 8.80
CA GLU A 3 -12.33 56.36 7.98
C GLU A 3 -11.38 56.35 6.78
N GLY A 4 -11.40 57.42 5.96
CA GLY A 4 -10.53 57.50 4.78
C GLY A 4 -9.04 57.58 5.09
N ARG A 5 -8.67 57.98 6.32
CA ARG A 5 -7.27 58.02 6.77
C ARG A 5 -6.82 56.64 7.24
N GLN A 6 -7.69 55.89 7.92
CA GLN A 6 -7.45 54.50 8.31
C GLN A 6 -7.27 53.58 7.09
N GLU A 7 -8.13 53.71 6.07
CA GLU A 7 -8.01 52.92 4.85
C GLU A 7 -6.70 53.19 4.10
N LEU A 8 -6.24 54.46 4.09
CA LEU A 8 -4.97 54.82 3.48
C LEU A 8 -3.77 54.20 4.22
N TRP A 9 -3.80 54.20 5.55
CA TRP A 9 -2.74 53.58 6.37
C TRP A 9 -2.71 52.05 6.21
N LEU A 10 -3.87 51.40 6.12
CA LEU A 10 -3.97 49.95 5.87
C LEU A 10 -3.47 49.58 4.46
N SER A 11 -3.73 50.44 3.48
CA SER A 11 -3.24 50.28 2.10
C SER A 11 -1.72 50.44 2.00
N LEU A 12 -1.15 51.41 2.72
CA LEU A 12 0.30 51.62 2.75
C LEU A 12 1.04 50.51 3.52
N LEU A 13 0.46 50.01 4.61
CA LEU A 13 1.03 48.91 5.38
C LEU A 13 1.03 47.60 4.59
N SER A 14 -0.04 47.32 3.84
CA SER A 14 -0.13 46.14 2.97
C SER A 14 0.87 46.20 1.81
N LEU A 15 1.05 47.37 1.17
CA LEU A 15 2.06 47.58 0.13
C LEU A 15 3.51 47.41 0.64
N LEU A 16 3.81 47.88 1.84
CA LEU A 16 5.12 47.70 2.48
C LEU A 16 5.42 46.22 2.76
N ILE A 17 4.43 45.48 3.27
CA ILE A 17 4.56 44.04 3.55
C ILE A 17 4.72 43.24 2.25
N ILE A 18 3.98 43.57 1.19
CA ILE A 18 4.11 42.93 -0.13
C ILE A 18 5.52 43.16 -0.69
N SER A 19 6.04 44.38 -0.55
CA SER A 19 7.36 44.75 -1.08
C SER A 19 8.49 44.06 -0.33
N ILE A 20 8.43 43.97 1.01
CA ILE A 20 9.40 43.21 1.81
C ILE A 20 9.37 41.72 1.44
N ASN A 21 8.19 41.14 1.25
CA ASN A 21 8.05 39.74 0.84
C ASN A 21 8.56 39.47 -0.58
N ALA A 22 8.31 40.38 -1.53
CA ALA A 22 8.82 40.27 -2.89
C ALA A 22 10.36 40.34 -2.94
N VAL A 23 10.96 41.23 -2.14
CA VAL A 23 12.43 41.35 -2.02
C VAL A 23 13.03 40.10 -1.34
N MET A 24 12.36 39.53 -0.34
CA MET A 24 12.81 38.28 0.29
C MET A 24 12.63 37.05 -0.62
N PHE A 25 11.58 37.02 -1.44
CA PHE A 25 11.32 35.99 -2.46
C PHE A 25 12.40 35.99 -3.56
N TRP A 26 12.77 37.17 -4.06
CA TRP A 26 13.79 37.33 -5.11
C TRP A 26 15.19 36.88 -4.65
N ARG A 27 15.52 37.07 -3.36
CA ARG A 27 16.89 36.82 -2.86
C ARG A 27 17.24 35.36 -2.56
N ARG A 28 16.28 34.42 -2.46
CA ARG A 28 16.59 33.02 -2.11
C ARG A 28 15.73 32.03 -2.88
N GLY A 29 16.22 31.65 -4.06
CA GLY A 29 15.63 30.60 -4.88
C GLY A 29 15.46 29.28 -4.13
N GLY A 30 14.21 28.86 -3.98
CA GLY A 30 13.80 27.46 -3.96
C GLY A 30 13.32 26.83 -2.64
N ARG A 31 12.25 26.03 -2.77
CA ARG A 31 12.12 24.65 -2.25
C ARG A 31 11.66 24.37 -0.81
N ASP A 32 10.88 25.22 -0.14
CA ASP A 32 10.39 24.86 1.21
C ASP A 32 8.88 25.06 1.42
N ALA A 33 8.15 23.96 1.70
CA ALA A 33 6.68 23.89 1.89
C ALA A 33 6.17 24.71 3.09
N ARG A 34 7.08 25.13 3.98
CA ARG A 34 6.78 26.00 5.12
C ARG A 34 6.35 27.40 4.71
N TRP A 35 6.67 27.83 3.49
CA TRP A 35 6.26 29.14 2.95
C TRP A 35 4.84 29.15 2.42
N SER A 36 4.35 28.05 1.85
CA SER A 36 2.96 27.89 1.44
C SER A 36 2.02 27.95 2.64
N LEU A 37 2.43 27.31 3.76
CA LEU A 37 1.70 27.39 5.03
C LEU A 37 1.70 28.81 5.60
N ARG A 38 2.80 29.56 5.46
CA ARG A 38 2.87 30.97 5.89
C ARG A 38 2.06 31.90 5.00
N LEU A 39 2.02 31.67 3.68
CA LEU A 39 1.15 32.39 2.74
C LEU A 39 -0.34 32.11 3.01
N LEU A 40 -0.69 30.87 3.33
CA LEU A 40 -2.04 30.48 3.72
C LEU A 40 -2.45 31.13 5.05
N LEU A 41 -1.57 31.08 6.07
CA LEU A 41 -1.80 31.72 7.37
C LEU A 41 -1.87 33.26 7.28
N MET A 42 -1.04 33.86 6.42
CA MET A 42 -1.04 35.30 6.16
C MET A 42 -2.28 35.73 5.35
N GLY A 43 -2.71 34.92 4.38
CA GLY A 43 -3.97 35.09 3.67
C GLY A 43 -5.18 34.97 4.59
N LEU A 44 -5.16 34.02 5.52
CA LEU A 44 -6.17 33.88 6.58
C LEU A 44 -6.19 35.10 7.52
N MET A 45 -5.04 35.63 7.96
CA MET A 45 -5.00 36.86 8.75
C MET A 45 -5.50 38.09 7.99
N LEU A 46 -5.21 38.20 6.69
CA LEU A 46 -5.70 39.29 5.83
C LEU A 46 -7.22 39.22 5.59
N CYS A 47 -7.81 38.01 5.59
CA CYS A 47 -9.25 37.82 5.47
C CYS A 47 -10.05 38.32 6.68
N PHE A 48 -9.45 38.34 7.87
CA PHE A 48 -10.10 38.87 9.07
C PHE A 48 -10.22 40.39 9.09
N LEU A 49 -9.53 41.11 8.19
CA LEU A 49 -9.42 42.57 8.27
C LEU A 49 -10.28 43.34 7.26
N LEU A 50 -10.65 42.82 6.09
CA LEU A 50 -11.31 43.64 5.05
C LEU A 50 -12.26 42.85 4.12
N SER A 51 -13.54 43.27 4.12
CA SER A 51 -14.62 43.18 3.09
C SER A 51 -14.87 41.86 2.31
N PRO A 52 -16.04 41.70 1.63
CA PRO A 52 -16.44 40.47 0.93
C PRO A 52 -15.48 39.96 -0.16
N GLY A 53 -14.52 40.78 -0.62
CA GLY A 53 -13.50 40.40 -1.60
C GLY A 53 -12.41 39.45 -1.07
N SER A 54 -12.27 39.32 0.25
CA SER A 54 -11.26 38.47 0.90
C SER A 54 -11.49 36.96 0.68
N VAL A 55 -12.76 36.53 0.59
CA VAL A 55 -13.13 35.13 0.30
C VAL A 55 -12.62 34.71 -1.08
N LEU A 56 -12.68 35.60 -2.08
CA LEU A 56 -12.21 35.31 -3.43
C LEU A 56 -10.68 35.13 -3.46
N VAL A 57 -9.93 35.90 -2.67
CA VAL A 57 -8.46 35.76 -2.56
C VAL A 57 -8.09 34.47 -1.84
N LEU A 58 -8.83 34.08 -0.79
CA LEU A 58 -8.63 32.78 -0.13
C LEU A 58 -8.91 31.62 -1.09
N LEU A 59 -10.03 31.68 -1.83
CA LEU A 59 -10.40 30.67 -2.82
C LEU A 59 -9.37 30.60 -3.96
N LEU A 60 -8.91 31.73 -4.48
CA LEU A 60 -7.84 31.78 -5.48
C LEU A 60 -6.52 31.23 -4.93
N SER A 61 -6.15 31.54 -3.68
CA SER A 61 -4.94 31.01 -3.06
C SER A 61 -5.01 29.49 -2.84
N VAL A 62 -6.16 28.97 -2.41
CA VAL A 62 -6.43 27.54 -2.30
C VAL A 62 -6.41 26.90 -3.69
N CYS A 63 -7.07 27.48 -4.68
CA CYS A 63 -7.05 27.00 -6.07
C CYS A 63 -5.63 27.00 -6.66
N CYS A 64 -4.84 28.05 -6.45
CA CYS A 64 -3.45 28.11 -6.91
C CYS A 64 -2.57 27.09 -6.17
N SER A 65 -2.81 26.86 -4.87
CA SER A 65 -2.08 25.84 -4.10
C SER A 65 -2.46 24.43 -4.56
N VAL A 66 -3.75 24.19 -4.82
CA VAL A 66 -4.25 22.94 -5.40
C VAL A 66 -3.68 22.75 -6.80
N VAL A 67 -3.72 23.77 -7.67
CA VAL A 67 -3.15 23.75 -9.02
C VAL A 67 -1.63 23.54 -8.98
N HIS A 68 -0.90 24.16 -8.06
CA HIS A 68 0.54 23.93 -7.92
C HIS A 68 0.86 22.54 -7.35
N PHE A 69 -0.03 21.98 -6.52
CA PHE A 69 0.11 20.62 -6.00
C PHE A 69 -0.33 19.56 -7.03
N SER A 70 -1.29 19.90 -7.89
CA SER A 70 -1.84 19.05 -8.95
C SER A 70 -1.14 19.18 -10.29
N ALA A 71 -0.44 20.30 -10.53
CA ALA A 71 0.56 20.47 -11.57
C ALA A 71 1.75 19.61 -11.16
N GLY A 72 1.59 18.31 -11.38
CA GLY A 72 2.55 17.29 -11.03
C GLY A 72 3.92 17.69 -11.55
N LYS A 73 4.92 17.65 -10.66
CA LYS A 73 6.31 17.70 -11.10
C LYS A 73 6.49 16.59 -12.12
N GLU A 74 7.19 16.90 -13.21
CA GLU A 74 7.67 15.88 -14.13
C GLU A 74 8.56 14.92 -13.33
N GLU A 75 8.03 13.74 -13.01
CA GLU A 75 8.71 12.77 -12.14
C GLU A 75 9.88 12.16 -12.94
N VAL A 76 11.10 12.51 -12.56
CA VAL A 76 12.31 11.96 -13.17
C VAL A 76 12.44 10.49 -12.82
N LEU A 77 12.32 9.64 -13.83
CA LEU A 77 12.59 8.21 -13.73
C LEU A 77 14.04 7.92 -14.10
N LEU A 78 14.70 7.20 -13.22
CA LEU A 78 16.03 6.66 -13.44
C LEU A 78 16.00 5.55 -14.50
N PRO A 79 17.08 5.34 -15.26
CA PRO A 79 17.14 4.30 -16.29
C PRO A 79 16.90 2.91 -15.72
N ALA A 80 16.12 2.09 -16.42
CA ALA A 80 15.85 0.71 -16.05
C ALA A 80 16.98 -0.25 -16.47
N GLN A 81 17.61 0.03 -17.61
CA GLN A 81 18.56 -0.88 -18.26
C GLN A 81 19.70 -1.33 -17.32
N GLY A 82 19.95 -2.64 -17.28
CA GLY A 82 21.09 -3.23 -16.55
C GLY A 82 20.94 -3.28 -15.04
N ARG A 83 19.82 -2.81 -14.48
CA ARG A 83 19.54 -2.89 -13.03
C ARG A 83 18.93 -4.24 -12.67
N ALA A 84 19.45 -4.85 -11.62
CA ALA A 84 18.97 -6.13 -11.12
C ALA A 84 17.83 -5.99 -10.11
N VAL A 85 16.75 -6.75 -10.27
CA VAL A 85 15.60 -6.78 -9.35
C VAL A 85 15.21 -8.21 -9.00
N LEU A 86 15.01 -8.48 -7.71
CA LEU A 86 14.41 -9.72 -7.21
C LEU A 86 12.93 -9.46 -6.91
N ILE A 87 12.05 -10.31 -7.42
CA ILE A 87 10.61 -10.27 -7.17
C ILE A 87 10.21 -11.61 -6.55
N THR A 88 9.51 -11.58 -5.42
CA THR A 88 8.97 -12.79 -4.77
C THR A 88 7.52 -13.03 -5.19
N GLY A 89 7.08 -14.29 -5.27
CA GLY A 89 5.69 -14.65 -5.58
C GLY A 89 5.29 -14.36 -7.03
N CYS A 90 6.11 -14.81 -7.98
CA CYS A 90 5.90 -14.61 -9.41
C CYS A 90 5.04 -15.70 -10.08
N ASP A 91 4.47 -16.63 -9.32
CA ASP A 91 3.65 -17.73 -9.85
C ASP A 91 2.39 -17.24 -10.58
N SER A 92 1.86 -16.07 -10.20
CA SER A 92 0.66 -15.49 -10.78
C SER A 92 0.54 -13.98 -10.47
N GLY A 93 -0.60 -13.38 -10.84
CA GLY A 93 -1.02 -12.08 -10.33
C GLY A 93 -0.04 -10.93 -10.63
N PHE A 94 0.21 -10.09 -9.62
CA PHE A 94 1.11 -8.94 -9.75
C PHE A 94 2.55 -9.35 -10.03
N GLY A 95 3.07 -10.35 -9.31
CA GLY A 95 4.48 -10.76 -9.41
C GLY A 95 4.84 -11.26 -10.81
N LEU A 96 3.99 -12.11 -11.39
CA LEU A 96 4.15 -12.60 -12.76
C LEU A 96 4.21 -11.43 -13.76
N ASN A 97 3.15 -10.61 -13.78
CA ASN A 97 3.03 -9.51 -14.74
C ASN A 97 4.10 -8.43 -14.56
N LEU A 98 4.53 -8.19 -13.32
CA LEU A 98 5.63 -7.27 -13.01
C LEU A 98 6.96 -7.80 -13.59
N ALA A 99 7.25 -9.08 -13.39
CA ALA A 99 8.47 -9.69 -13.91
C ALA A 99 8.56 -9.52 -15.44
N LYS A 100 7.47 -9.76 -16.16
CA LYS A 100 7.38 -9.51 -17.61
C LYS A 100 7.64 -8.04 -17.95
N MET A 101 6.94 -7.14 -17.26
CA MET A 101 7.02 -5.70 -17.53
C MET A 101 8.44 -5.15 -17.32
N LEU A 102 9.12 -5.56 -16.25
CA LEU A 102 10.47 -5.09 -15.94
C LEU A 102 11.53 -5.71 -16.86
N ALA A 103 11.39 -6.98 -17.23
CA ALA A 103 12.28 -7.62 -18.19
C ALA A 103 12.18 -6.98 -19.58
N MET A 104 10.96 -6.66 -20.05
CA MET A 104 10.75 -5.90 -21.30
C MET A 104 11.30 -4.47 -21.22
N ALA A 105 11.39 -3.89 -20.01
CA ALA A 105 12.03 -2.60 -19.78
C ALA A 105 13.57 -2.69 -19.63
N GLY A 106 14.17 -3.87 -19.84
CA GLY A 106 15.62 -4.07 -19.84
C GLY A 106 16.26 -4.23 -18.45
N MET A 107 15.46 -4.43 -17.40
CA MET A 107 15.97 -4.78 -16.07
C MET A 107 16.31 -6.27 -16.02
N LYS A 108 17.37 -6.63 -15.31
CA LYS A 108 17.71 -8.02 -15.00
C LYS A 108 16.80 -8.52 -13.87
N VAL A 109 15.78 -9.29 -14.21
CA VAL A 109 14.75 -9.78 -13.30
C VAL A 109 15.07 -11.18 -12.81
N TYR A 110 15.12 -11.34 -11.49
CA TYR A 110 15.08 -12.60 -10.78
C TYR A 110 13.65 -12.83 -10.29
N ALA A 111 12.92 -13.71 -10.95
CA ALA A 111 11.53 -14.01 -10.66
C ALA A 111 11.44 -15.25 -9.75
N GLY A 112 11.22 -15.03 -8.46
CA GLY A 112 11.02 -16.09 -7.47
C GLY A 112 9.61 -16.66 -7.54
N VAL A 113 9.50 -17.95 -7.84
CA VAL A 113 8.25 -18.71 -7.91
C VAL A 113 8.25 -19.79 -6.84
N LEU A 114 7.10 -20.04 -6.23
CA LEU A 114 6.94 -21.12 -5.27
C LEU A 114 6.96 -22.49 -5.96
N ASP A 115 6.39 -22.61 -7.16
CA ASP A 115 6.45 -23.82 -7.98
C ASP A 115 7.22 -23.55 -9.28
N GLY A 116 8.49 -23.93 -9.30
CA GLY A 116 9.37 -23.83 -10.46
C GLY A 116 8.92 -24.68 -11.65
N SER A 117 8.08 -25.69 -11.44
CA SER A 117 7.48 -26.49 -12.52
C SER A 117 6.05 -26.03 -12.88
N GLY A 118 5.54 -25.02 -12.18
CA GLY A 118 4.18 -24.54 -12.31
C GLY A 118 3.96 -23.73 -13.59
N PRO A 119 2.68 -23.50 -13.95
CA PRO A 119 2.32 -22.80 -15.18
C PRO A 119 2.86 -21.37 -15.24
N GLY A 120 2.91 -20.65 -14.11
CA GLY A 120 3.47 -19.29 -14.06
C GLY A 120 4.98 -19.28 -14.30
N ALA A 121 5.71 -20.27 -13.76
CA ALA A 121 7.14 -20.42 -14.01
C ALA A 121 7.42 -20.70 -15.49
N GLU A 122 6.63 -21.58 -16.10
CA GLU A 122 6.72 -21.87 -17.52
C GLU A 122 6.41 -20.64 -18.39
N GLU A 123 5.33 -19.93 -18.07
CA GLU A 123 4.97 -18.69 -18.75
C GLU A 123 6.09 -17.64 -18.68
N LEU A 124 6.80 -17.54 -17.55
CA LEU A 124 7.96 -16.65 -17.42
C LEU A 124 9.15 -17.10 -18.28
N ARG A 125 9.39 -18.41 -18.43
CA ARG A 125 10.46 -18.95 -19.30
C ARG A 125 10.18 -18.76 -20.78
N THR A 126 8.92 -18.78 -21.19
CA THR A 126 8.56 -18.54 -22.62
C THR A 126 8.91 -17.13 -23.08
N ILE A 127 9.05 -16.18 -22.16
CA ILE A 127 9.51 -14.84 -22.47
C ILE A 127 11.02 -14.95 -22.75
N SER A 128 11.36 -15.10 -24.03
CA SER A 128 12.72 -15.14 -24.57
C SER A 128 13.46 -13.81 -24.34
N SER A 129 13.71 -13.48 -23.07
CA SER A 129 14.51 -12.36 -22.65
C SER A 129 15.67 -12.89 -21.83
N SER A 130 16.89 -12.61 -22.28
CA SER A 130 18.12 -12.86 -21.51
C SER A 130 18.17 -12.10 -20.18
N GLN A 131 17.22 -11.19 -19.97
CA GLN A 131 17.09 -10.41 -18.75
C GLN A 131 16.25 -11.09 -17.66
N LEU A 132 15.55 -12.21 -17.93
CA LEU A 132 14.69 -12.85 -16.95
C LEU A 132 15.25 -14.21 -16.52
N THR A 133 15.40 -14.41 -15.21
CA THR A 133 15.79 -15.69 -14.59
C THR A 133 14.72 -16.13 -13.62
N VAL A 134 14.15 -17.32 -13.85
CA VAL A 134 13.17 -17.94 -12.94
C VAL A 134 13.90 -18.70 -11.83
N LEU A 135 13.50 -18.49 -10.58
CA LEU A 135 14.07 -19.13 -9.40
C LEU A 135 13.00 -19.92 -8.67
N GLN A 136 13.26 -21.20 -8.40
CA GLN A 136 12.52 -21.94 -7.37
C GLN A 136 12.82 -21.25 -6.03
N PHE A 137 11.80 -20.66 -5.41
CA PHE A 137 12.01 -19.80 -4.25
C PHE A 137 10.78 -19.76 -3.34
N ASP A 138 10.72 -20.70 -2.40
CA ASP A 138 9.86 -20.62 -1.22
C ASP A 138 10.49 -19.66 -0.20
N ILE A 139 9.85 -18.52 0.03
CA ILE A 139 10.35 -17.50 0.96
C ILE A 139 10.28 -17.93 2.43
N THR A 140 9.51 -18.99 2.75
CA THR A 140 9.46 -19.57 4.11
C THR A 140 10.64 -20.51 4.38
N ASP A 141 11.38 -20.88 3.33
CA ASP A 141 12.59 -21.70 3.43
C ASP A 141 13.84 -20.80 3.38
N LEU A 142 14.48 -20.63 4.54
CA LEU A 142 15.65 -19.79 4.65
C LEU A 142 16.85 -20.33 3.85
N ASN A 143 16.92 -21.65 3.61
CA ASN A 143 17.98 -22.23 2.77
C ASN A 143 17.82 -21.78 1.31
N GLN A 144 16.61 -21.85 0.76
CA GLN A 144 16.32 -21.33 -0.58
C GLN A 144 16.60 -19.83 -0.68
N THR A 145 16.35 -19.07 0.39
CA THR A 145 16.73 -17.64 0.45
C THR A 145 18.24 -17.44 0.32
N TYR A 146 19.06 -18.25 1.02
CA TYR A 146 20.51 -18.17 0.91
C TYR A 146 21.04 -18.65 -0.44
N GLU A 147 20.46 -19.70 -1.01
CA GLU A 147 20.80 -20.20 -2.36
C GLU A 147 20.51 -19.14 -3.43
N ALA A 148 19.33 -18.53 -3.40
CA ALA A 148 18.96 -17.43 -4.28
C ALA A 148 19.92 -16.25 -4.11
N HIS A 149 20.28 -15.90 -2.87
CA HIS A 149 21.24 -14.84 -2.59
C HIS A 149 22.63 -15.14 -3.20
N GLN A 150 23.16 -16.37 -3.02
CA GLN A 150 24.44 -16.77 -3.58
C GLN A 150 24.43 -16.71 -5.12
N LEU A 151 23.39 -17.26 -5.74
CA LEU A 151 23.21 -17.23 -7.19
C LEU A 151 23.18 -15.79 -7.71
N ILE A 152 22.31 -14.95 -7.15
CA ILE A 152 22.17 -13.54 -7.56
C ILE A 152 23.49 -12.79 -7.38
N LYS A 153 24.14 -12.95 -6.23
CA LYS A 153 25.43 -12.30 -5.93
C LYS A 153 26.50 -12.67 -6.95
N SER A 154 26.62 -13.95 -7.31
CA SER A 154 27.60 -14.40 -8.32
C SER A 154 27.36 -13.80 -9.71
N GLN A 155 26.12 -13.46 -10.04
CA GLN A 155 25.74 -12.96 -11.35
C GLN A 155 25.74 -11.43 -11.50
N ILE A 156 25.62 -10.68 -10.39
CA ILE A 156 25.59 -9.20 -10.42
C ILE A 156 26.85 -8.56 -9.84
N GLY A 157 27.64 -9.34 -9.07
CA GLY A 157 28.90 -8.91 -8.48
C GLY A 157 28.77 -7.64 -7.64
N GLU A 158 29.74 -6.74 -7.79
CA GLU A 158 29.86 -5.52 -7.00
C GLU A 158 28.85 -4.41 -7.38
N THR A 159 28.02 -4.63 -8.40
CA THR A 159 26.95 -3.69 -8.76
C THR A 159 25.88 -3.64 -7.67
N GLY A 160 25.68 -4.75 -6.95
CA GLY A 160 24.62 -4.90 -5.97
C GLY A 160 23.24 -5.05 -6.59
N LEU A 161 22.24 -5.28 -5.74
CA LEU A 161 20.84 -5.51 -6.14
C LEU A 161 20.09 -4.18 -6.14
N TRP A 162 19.66 -3.71 -7.31
CA TRP A 162 18.93 -2.44 -7.40
C TRP A 162 17.57 -2.50 -6.70
N GLY A 163 16.82 -3.60 -6.82
CA GLY A 163 15.47 -3.70 -6.29
C GLY A 163 15.18 -5.04 -5.62
N LEU A 164 14.48 -4.99 -4.49
CA LEU A 164 13.75 -6.13 -3.93
C LEU A 164 12.26 -5.79 -3.88
N VAL A 165 11.44 -6.64 -4.49
CA VAL A 165 9.97 -6.55 -4.45
C VAL A 165 9.43 -7.68 -3.58
N ASN A 166 9.05 -7.35 -2.35
CA ASN A 166 8.34 -8.26 -1.45
C ASN A 166 6.87 -8.32 -1.86
N ASN A 167 6.54 -9.22 -2.79
CA ASN A 167 5.20 -9.39 -3.34
C ASN A 167 4.54 -10.69 -2.90
N ALA A 168 5.30 -11.73 -2.57
CA ALA A 168 4.75 -12.99 -2.10
C ALA A 168 3.83 -12.79 -0.88
N GLY A 169 2.70 -13.48 -0.90
CA GLY A 169 1.72 -13.43 0.16
C GLY A 169 0.51 -14.31 -0.13
N VAL A 170 -0.17 -14.71 0.92
CA VAL A 170 -1.38 -15.52 0.91
C VAL A 170 -2.51 -14.77 1.60
N LEU A 171 -3.71 -14.87 1.05
CA LEU A 171 -4.92 -14.39 1.75
C LEU A 171 -5.26 -15.31 2.92
N GLY A 172 -5.12 -16.63 2.72
CA GLY A 172 -5.50 -17.65 3.69
C GLY A 172 -6.98 -18.01 3.58
N TYR A 173 -7.65 -18.15 4.73
CA TYR A 173 -9.08 -18.44 4.82
C TYR A 173 -9.77 -17.23 5.46
N THR A 174 -10.79 -16.69 4.81
CA THR A 174 -11.56 -15.57 5.36
C THR A 174 -12.65 -16.07 6.30
N CYS A 175 -12.45 -15.82 7.60
CA CYS A 175 -13.43 -16.07 8.64
C CYS A 175 -13.21 -15.12 9.81
N ASP A 176 -14.13 -15.15 10.77
CA ASP A 176 -14.02 -14.34 11.96
C ASP A 176 -12.82 -14.78 12.79
N GLY A 177 -12.24 -13.84 13.54
CA GLY A 177 -10.98 -14.05 14.24
C GLY A 177 -11.03 -15.18 15.28
N GLU A 178 -12.15 -15.34 15.97
CA GLU A 178 -12.36 -16.40 16.97
C GLU A 178 -12.47 -17.79 16.35
N ILE A 179 -13.00 -17.89 15.14
CA ILE A 179 -13.20 -19.16 14.41
C ILE A 179 -11.91 -19.60 13.69
N LEU A 180 -11.02 -18.66 13.39
CA LEU A 180 -9.85 -18.93 12.56
C LEU A 180 -8.88 -19.90 13.27
N PRO A 181 -8.55 -21.06 12.65
CA PRO A 181 -7.59 -21.97 13.26
C PRO A 181 -6.21 -21.32 13.41
N MET A 182 -5.63 -21.42 14.61
CA MET A 182 -4.32 -20.79 14.92
C MET A 182 -3.19 -21.26 13.98
N ARG A 183 -3.26 -22.48 13.47
CA ARG A 183 -2.32 -23.00 12.46
C ARG A 183 -2.36 -22.18 11.17
N ILE A 184 -3.54 -21.77 10.72
CA ILE A 184 -3.74 -20.93 9.53
C ILE A 184 -3.26 -19.51 9.82
N LEU A 185 -3.62 -18.94 10.97
CA LEU A 185 -3.13 -17.62 11.38
C LEU A 185 -1.60 -17.57 11.38
N ARG A 186 -0.93 -18.53 12.03
CA ARG A 186 0.55 -18.62 12.05
C ARG A 186 1.12 -18.71 10.65
N LYS A 187 0.54 -19.53 9.77
CA LYS A 187 0.99 -19.65 8.37
C LYS A 187 0.87 -18.32 7.61
N ILE A 188 -0.23 -17.58 7.78
CA ILE A 188 -0.43 -16.27 7.13
C ILE A 188 0.63 -15.27 7.62
N ILE A 189 0.86 -15.20 8.94
CA ILE A 189 1.89 -14.34 9.52
C ILE A 189 3.29 -14.71 9.03
N GLU A 190 3.60 -16.00 8.99
CA GLU A 190 4.88 -16.51 8.53
C GLU A 190 5.15 -16.05 7.09
N VAL A 191 4.26 -16.40 6.16
CA VAL A 191 4.43 -16.10 4.73
C VAL A 191 4.39 -14.60 4.44
N ASN A 192 3.39 -13.88 4.98
CA ASN A 192 3.12 -12.49 4.57
C ASN A 192 4.05 -11.48 5.25
N PHE A 193 4.57 -11.81 6.44
CA PHE A 193 5.34 -10.88 7.25
C PHE A 193 6.75 -11.40 7.51
N ILE A 194 6.90 -12.49 8.26
CA ILE A 194 8.21 -12.97 8.74
C ILE A 194 9.15 -13.28 7.56
N SER A 195 8.68 -14.08 6.61
CA SER A 195 9.48 -14.47 5.44
C SER A 195 9.90 -13.26 4.58
N GLY A 196 9.03 -12.27 4.39
CA GLY A 196 9.39 -11.04 3.68
C GLY A 196 10.45 -10.20 4.40
N VAL A 197 10.44 -10.22 5.74
CA VAL A 197 11.49 -9.62 6.57
C VAL A 197 12.81 -10.38 6.40
N ASP A 198 12.79 -11.72 6.47
CA ASP A 198 13.99 -12.54 6.35
C ASP A 198 14.66 -12.39 4.98
N VAL A 199 13.89 -12.46 3.90
CA VAL A 199 14.39 -12.18 2.54
C VAL A 199 15.00 -10.78 2.49
N THR A 200 14.34 -9.77 3.05
CA THR A 200 14.90 -8.42 3.09
C THR A 200 16.23 -8.37 3.82
N ARG A 201 16.35 -9.02 4.98
CA ARG A 201 17.57 -9.02 5.79
C ARG A 201 18.75 -9.68 5.06
N VAL A 202 18.51 -10.81 4.40
CA VAL A 202 19.54 -11.54 3.65
C VAL A 202 20.04 -10.70 2.47
N PHE A 203 19.14 -10.04 1.73
CA PHE A 203 19.50 -9.27 0.54
C PHE A 203 19.94 -7.82 0.82
N LEU A 204 19.67 -7.30 2.02
CA LEU A 204 19.95 -5.91 2.39
C LEU A 204 21.40 -5.45 2.13
N PRO A 205 22.45 -6.26 2.37
CA PRO A 205 23.82 -5.87 2.04
C PRO A 205 23.99 -5.49 0.56
N MET A 206 23.47 -6.31 -0.36
CA MET A 206 23.55 -6.03 -1.81
C MET A 206 22.69 -4.83 -2.21
N ILE A 207 21.55 -4.63 -1.54
CA ILE A 207 20.67 -3.48 -1.79
C ILE A 207 21.34 -2.18 -1.33
N ARG A 208 22.02 -2.18 -0.18
CA ARG A 208 22.79 -1.03 0.31
C ARG A 208 23.94 -0.70 -0.64
N GLN A 209 24.65 -1.70 -1.14
CA GLN A 209 25.71 -1.53 -2.12
C GLN A 209 25.23 -0.79 -3.38
N ALA A 210 24.05 -1.15 -3.89
CA ALA A 210 23.45 -0.49 -5.05
C ALA A 210 22.74 0.85 -4.74
N LYS A 211 22.65 1.26 -3.46
CA LYS A 211 21.75 2.34 -2.99
C LYS A 211 20.32 2.15 -3.54
N GLY A 212 19.88 0.89 -3.49
CA GLY A 212 18.73 0.39 -4.23
C GLY A 212 17.37 0.74 -3.62
N ARG A 213 16.42 -0.15 -3.87
CA ARG A 213 14.99 0.00 -3.60
C ARG A 213 14.46 -1.24 -2.92
N ILE A 214 13.65 -1.04 -1.89
CA ILE A 214 12.81 -2.08 -1.30
C ILE A 214 11.37 -1.65 -1.56
N VAL A 215 10.60 -2.48 -2.26
CA VAL A 215 9.19 -2.25 -2.55
C VAL A 215 8.40 -3.38 -1.94
N THR A 216 7.51 -3.08 -1.00
CA THR A 216 6.74 -4.09 -0.30
C THR A 216 5.26 -3.97 -0.65
N VAL A 217 4.66 -5.06 -1.12
CA VAL A 217 3.23 -5.14 -1.43
C VAL A 217 2.46 -5.51 -0.17
N SER A 218 1.90 -4.49 0.48
CA SER A 218 0.96 -4.61 1.59
C SER A 218 -0.48 -4.72 1.06
N SER A 219 -1.46 -4.17 1.77
CA SER A 219 -2.87 -4.11 1.40
C SER A 219 -3.54 -2.96 2.14
N LEU A 220 -4.65 -2.45 1.59
CA LEU A 220 -5.57 -1.61 2.37
C LEU A 220 -6.11 -2.31 3.62
N ALA A 221 -6.19 -3.65 3.62
CA ALA A 221 -6.59 -4.41 4.80
C ALA A 221 -5.58 -4.34 5.95
N GLY A 222 -4.37 -3.81 5.71
CA GLY A 222 -3.40 -3.50 6.75
C GLY A 222 -3.62 -2.15 7.43
N GLU A 223 -4.47 -1.28 6.87
CA GLU A 223 -4.77 0.05 7.42
C GLU A 223 -6.14 0.10 8.11
N VAL A 224 -7.12 -0.65 7.58
CA VAL A 224 -8.49 -0.64 8.10
C VAL A 224 -8.91 -2.08 8.42
N PRO A 225 -9.53 -2.34 9.58
CA PRO A 225 -10.02 -3.67 9.91
C PRO A 225 -11.21 -4.05 9.02
N PHE A 226 -11.09 -5.15 8.29
CA PHE A 226 -12.17 -5.74 7.50
C PHE A 226 -12.66 -7.06 8.14
N PRO A 227 -13.99 -7.23 8.36
CA PRO A 227 -14.56 -8.50 8.79
C PRO A 227 -14.12 -9.67 7.92
N GLY A 228 -13.71 -10.77 8.54
CA GLY A 228 -13.20 -11.94 7.82
C GLY A 228 -11.70 -11.89 7.48
N PHE A 229 -11.00 -10.78 7.75
CA PHE A 229 -9.59 -10.60 7.40
C PHE A 229 -8.68 -10.50 8.63
N ALA A 230 -9.06 -11.03 9.79
CA ALA A 230 -8.31 -10.84 11.04
C ALA A 230 -6.81 -11.16 10.90
N ALA A 231 -6.44 -12.36 10.43
CA ALA A 231 -5.04 -12.74 10.24
C ALA A 231 -4.37 -12.04 9.04
N TYR A 232 -5.07 -11.92 7.92
CA TYR A 232 -4.53 -11.27 6.73
C TYR A 232 -4.23 -9.79 6.99
N GLY A 233 -5.21 -9.05 7.52
CA GLY A 233 -5.09 -7.65 7.89
C GLY A 233 -4.00 -7.44 8.92
N ALA A 234 -3.94 -8.25 9.99
CA ALA A 234 -2.85 -8.19 10.97
C ALA A 234 -1.46 -8.39 10.31
N SER A 235 -1.33 -9.36 9.40
CA SER A 235 -0.07 -9.61 8.68
C SER A 235 0.35 -8.41 7.81
N LYS A 236 -0.61 -7.76 7.14
CA LYS A 236 -0.35 -6.61 6.27
C LYS A 236 -0.12 -5.32 7.07
N ALA A 237 -0.76 -5.16 8.21
CA ALA A 237 -0.50 -4.07 9.16
C ALA A 237 0.93 -4.15 9.73
N ALA A 238 1.33 -5.35 10.19
CA ALA A 238 2.70 -5.59 10.66
C ALA A 238 3.74 -5.29 9.58
N LEU A 239 3.46 -5.74 8.34
CA LEU A 239 4.30 -5.48 7.18
C LEU A 239 4.43 -3.98 6.87
N THR A 240 3.32 -3.25 6.84
CA THR A 240 3.31 -1.79 6.61
C THR A 240 4.15 -1.07 7.66
N LEU A 241 3.90 -1.33 8.95
CA LEU A 241 4.60 -0.64 10.03
C LEU A 241 6.10 -0.94 10.01
N TYR A 242 6.48 -2.21 9.86
CA TYR A 242 7.88 -2.64 9.82
C TYR A 242 8.65 -1.97 8.68
N PHE A 243 8.11 -1.99 7.46
CA PHE A 243 8.78 -1.34 6.33
C PHE A 243 8.73 0.20 6.40
N GLY A 244 7.75 0.77 7.11
CA GLY A 244 7.72 2.18 7.46
C GLY A 244 8.90 2.58 8.35
N VAL A 245 9.23 1.75 9.35
CA VAL A 245 10.43 1.92 10.18
C VAL A 245 11.70 1.73 9.35
N MET A 246 11.80 0.65 8.57
CA MET A 246 12.96 0.39 7.70
C MET A 246 13.23 1.55 6.74
N ARG A 247 12.20 2.24 6.25
CA ARG A 247 12.37 3.43 5.41
C ARG A 247 13.21 4.51 6.11
N GLN A 248 12.96 4.76 7.40
CA GLN A 248 13.67 5.76 8.18
C GLN A 248 15.09 5.31 8.49
N GLU A 249 15.23 4.07 8.97
CA GLU A 249 16.53 3.51 9.35
C GLU A 249 17.49 3.40 8.16
N LEU A 250 16.95 3.08 6.98
CA LEU A 250 17.73 2.84 5.78
C LEU A 250 18.10 4.11 4.99
N ALA A 251 17.45 5.23 5.30
CA ALA A 251 17.65 6.49 4.59
C ALA A 251 19.12 6.97 4.60
N ARG A 252 19.84 6.75 5.72
CA ARG A 252 21.26 7.11 5.86
C ARG A 252 22.20 6.36 4.91
N TRP A 253 21.79 5.20 4.40
CA TRP A 253 22.54 4.43 3.40
C TRP A 253 22.04 4.66 1.96
N GLY A 254 21.13 5.62 1.76
CA GLY A 254 20.60 5.94 0.44
C GLY A 254 19.61 4.93 -0.13
N VAL A 255 19.27 3.87 0.61
CA VAL A 255 18.24 2.91 0.21
C VAL A 255 16.86 3.55 0.38
N LYS A 256 16.00 3.40 -0.63
CA LYS A 256 14.61 3.89 -0.56
C LYS A 256 13.67 2.72 -0.35
N VAL A 257 12.71 2.90 0.55
CA VAL A 257 11.67 1.91 0.85
C VAL A 257 10.31 2.50 0.50
N ALA A 258 9.50 1.75 -0.23
CA ALA A 258 8.15 2.13 -0.63
C ALA A 258 7.17 0.99 -0.32
N ILE A 259 5.98 1.37 0.13
CA ILE A 259 4.91 0.43 0.49
C ILE A 259 3.78 0.62 -0.51
N ILE A 260 3.34 -0.48 -1.12
CA ILE A 260 2.24 -0.51 -2.08
C ILE A 260 1.04 -1.12 -1.36
N GLN A 261 -0.11 -0.44 -1.38
CA GLN A 261 -1.34 -0.85 -0.71
C GLN A 261 -2.46 -0.94 -1.74
N PRO A 262 -2.53 -2.05 -2.50
CA PRO A 262 -3.58 -2.25 -3.47
C PRO A 262 -4.95 -2.40 -2.80
N GLY A 263 -5.99 -1.96 -3.51
CA GLY A 263 -7.38 -2.28 -3.21
C GLY A 263 -7.81 -3.69 -3.65
N GLY A 264 -9.11 -3.87 -3.90
CA GLY A 264 -9.67 -5.17 -4.32
C GLY A 264 -9.27 -5.55 -5.74
N PHE A 265 -8.26 -6.42 -5.88
CA PHE A 265 -7.81 -7.00 -7.15
C PHE A 265 -8.01 -8.51 -7.17
N LYS A 266 -8.42 -9.04 -8.33
CA LYS A 266 -8.64 -10.47 -8.51
C LYS A 266 -7.29 -11.16 -8.74
N THR A 267 -6.73 -11.74 -7.69
CA THR A 267 -5.54 -12.59 -7.78
C THR A 267 -5.95 -14.05 -7.56
N SER A 268 -5.30 -14.99 -8.25
CA SER A 268 -5.64 -16.41 -8.15
C SER A 268 -5.12 -16.97 -6.83
N ASN A 269 -6.00 -17.25 -5.89
CA ASN A 269 -5.70 -18.13 -4.76
C ASN A 269 -6.50 -19.41 -4.93
N GLN A 270 -5.80 -20.54 -5.07
CA GLN A 270 -6.43 -21.85 -5.02
C GLN A 270 -6.76 -22.16 -3.57
N GLU A 271 -8.01 -21.98 -3.18
CA GLU A 271 -8.42 -22.21 -1.81
C GLU A 271 -8.96 -23.63 -1.62
N GLN A 272 -8.36 -24.34 -0.66
CA GLN A 272 -8.87 -25.60 -0.13
C GLN A 272 -10.00 -25.33 0.88
N TRP A 273 -11.00 -24.51 0.51
CA TRP A 273 -12.10 -24.10 1.39
C TRP A 273 -12.73 -25.25 2.14
N ALA A 274 -13.12 -26.30 1.41
CA ALA A 274 -13.78 -27.48 1.98
C ALA A 274 -12.92 -28.18 3.04
N LYS A 275 -11.60 -28.21 2.86
CA LYS A 275 -10.67 -28.82 3.82
C LYS A 275 -10.57 -27.99 5.11
N ILE A 276 -10.44 -26.68 4.97
CA ILE A 276 -10.30 -25.77 6.11
C ILE A 276 -11.62 -25.66 6.87
N GLN A 277 -12.76 -25.62 6.18
CA GLN A 277 -14.07 -25.66 6.81
C GLN A 277 -14.27 -26.95 7.64
N LYS A 278 -13.85 -28.11 7.11
CA LYS A 278 -13.88 -29.35 7.87
C LYS A 278 -12.97 -29.31 9.10
N GLU A 279 -11.78 -28.71 8.99
CA GLU A 279 -10.87 -28.49 10.12
C GLU A 279 -11.53 -27.61 11.19
N ILE A 280 -12.18 -26.52 10.79
CA ILE A 280 -12.92 -25.61 11.68
C ILE A 280 -13.98 -26.37 12.48
N PHE A 281 -14.87 -27.11 11.81
CA PHE A 281 -15.90 -27.90 12.50
C PHE A 281 -15.33 -28.97 13.44
N SER A 282 -14.15 -29.53 13.12
CA SER A 282 -13.51 -30.54 13.97
C SER A 282 -12.75 -29.98 15.18
N THR A 283 -12.42 -28.68 15.17
CA THR A 283 -11.53 -28.07 16.18
C THR A 283 -12.23 -27.02 17.04
N LEU A 284 -13.36 -26.48 16.60
CA LEU A 284 -14.13 -25.48 17.34
C LEU A 284 -14.70 -26.05 18.64
N PRO A 285 -14.59 -25.33 19.77
CA PRO A 285 -15.31 -25.67 20.99
C PRO A 285 -16.83 -25.68 20.76
N PRO A 286 -17.58 -26.59 21.41
CA PRO A 286 -19.05 -26.63 21.28
C PRO A 286 -19.75 -25.32 21.64
N GLU A 287 -19.19 -24.56 22.58
CA GLU A 287 -19.66 -23.23 22.96
C GLU A 287 -19.61 -22.26 21.78
N VAL A 288 -18.48 -22.20 21.07
CA VAL A 288 -18.29 -21.32 19.90
C VAL A 288 -19.17 -21.81 18.75
N THR A 289 -19.23 -23.12 18.48
CA THR A 289 -20.11 -23.68 17.44
C THR A 289 -21.58 -23.37 17.73
N GLY A 290 -22.01 -23.44 19.00
CA GLY A 290 -23.37 -23.11 19.41
C GLY A 290 -23.68 -21.61 19.32
N ALA A 291 -22.71 -20.75 19.65
CA ALA A 291 -22.86 -19.29 19.58
C ALA A 291 -22.98 -18.79 18.13
N TYR A 292 -22.14 -19.30 17.23
CA TYR A 292 -22.13 -18.87 15.83
C TYR A 292 -23.16 -19.59 14.96
N GLY A 293 -23.43 -20.87 15.22
CA GLY A 293 -24.28 -21.71 14.40
C GLY A 293 -23.60 -22.20 13.11
N GLU A 294 -23.87 -23.46 12.73
CA GLU A 294 -23.22 -24.09 11.58
C GLU A 294 -23.53 -23.41 10.25
N GLU A 295 -24.77 -22.90 10.09
CA GLU A 295 -25.20 -22.17 8.89
C GLU A 295 -24.37 -20.90 8.68
N TYR A 296 -24.10 -20.15 9.76
CA TYR A 296 -23.26 -18.96 9.69
C TYR A 296 -21.83 -19.30 9.27
N ILE A 297 -21.22 -20.31 9.90
CA ILE A 297 -19.87 -20.79 9.60
C ILE A 297 -19.76 -21.19 8.11
N CYS A 298 -20.76 -21.94 7.60
CA CYS A 298 -20.81 -22.32 6.19
C CYS A 298 -21.00 -21.10 5.27
N SER A 299 -21.77 -20.10 5.68
CA SER A 299 -22.02 -18.88 4.89
C SER A 299 -20.74 -18.05 4.66
N MET A 300 -19.72 -18.17 5.53
CA MET A 300 -18.49 -17.37 5.45
C MET A 300 -17.75 -17.55 4.12
N GLN A 301 -17.79 -18.75 3.53
CA GLN A 301 -17.21 -19.04 2.21
C GLN A 301 -17.77 -18.12 1.11
N HIS A 302 -19.04 -17.72 1.22
CA HIS A 302 -19.70 -16.88 0.22
C HIS A 302 -19.21 -15.42 0.29
N ARG A 303 -18.67 -14.97 1.43
CA ARG A 303 -18.18 -13.59 1.60
C ARG A 303 -17.01 -13.31 0.65
N LEU A 304 -16.05 -14.23 0.53
CA LEU A 304 -14.93 -14.04 -0.39
C LEU A 304 -15.36 -14.14 -1.86
N SER A 305 -16.25 -15.07 -2.19
CA SER A 305 -16.81 -15.20 -3.54
C SER A 305 -17.49 -13.90 -3.99
N ASN A 306 -18.26 -13.26 -3.10
CA ASN A 306 -18.91 -11.99 -3.39
C ASN A 306 -17.92 -10.81 -3.53
N MET A 307 -16.84 -10.81 -2.73
CA MET A 307 -15.79 -9.81 -2.83
C MET A 307 -14.96 -9.93 -4.12
N THR A 308 -14.60 -11.15 -4.51
CA THR A 308 -13.81 -11.41 -5.72
C THR A 308 -14.59 -11.14 -7.01
N ALA A 309 -15.93 -11.18 -6.96
CA ALA A 309 -16.80 -10.81 -8.08
C ALA A 309 -16.67 -9.33 -8.51
N HIS A 310 -16.34 -8.44 -7.55
CA HIS A 310 -16.20 -7.00 -7.78
C HIS A 310 -14.73 -6.56 -7.88
N ALA A 311 -13.79 -7.50 -7.85
CA ALA A 311 -12.37 -7.22 -7.82
C ALA A 311 -11.84 -6.83 -9.21
N CYS A 312 -10.97 -5.83 -9.25
CA CYS A 312 -10.37 -5.34 -10.50
C CYS A 312 -9.45 -6.41 -11.12
N THR A 313 -9.58 -6.65 -12.41
CA THR A 313 -8.74 -7.58 -13.19
C THR A 313 -7.57 -6.88 -13.88
N ASN A 314 -7.61 -5.55 -14.00
CA ASN A 314 -6.54 -4.77 -14.60
C ASN A 314 -5.45 -4.46 -13.57
N PHE A 315 -4.33 -5.18 -13.63
CA PHE A 315 -3.20 -4.97 -12.71
C PHE A 315 -2.34 -3.74 -13.03
N ALA A 316 -2.53 -3.08 -14.18
CA ALA A 316 -1.65 -1.98 -14.62
C ALA A 316 -1.42 -0.88 -13.56
N PRO A 317 -2.41 -0.43 -12.77
CA PRO A 317 -2.18 0.57 -11.72
C PRO A 317 -1.16 0.11 -10.67
N VAL A 318 -1.21 -1.16 -10.25
CA VAL A 318 -0.29 -1.73 -9.26
C VAL A 318 1.10 -1.88 -9.86
N LEU A 319 1.19 -2.40 -11.09
CA LEU A 319 2.45 -2.58 -11.79
C LEU A 319 3.17 -1.25 -12.03
N HIS A 320 2.43 -0.21 -12.43
CA HIS A 320 2.96 1.14 -12.59
C HIS A 320 3.40 1.76 -11.27
N ALA A 321 2.65 1.55 -10.18
CA ALA A 321 3.07 2.00 -8.85
C ALA A 321 4.38 1.35 -8.39
N ILE A 322 4.52 0.02 -8.58
CA ILE A 322 5.76 -0.70 -8.25
C ILE A 322 6.91 -0.23 -9.14
N LYS A 323 6.70 -0.12 -10.46
CA LYS A 323 7.71 0.38 -11.41
C LYS A 323 8.15 1.80 -11.05
N HIS A 324 7.22 2.68 -10.73
CA HIS A 324 7.53 4.04 -10.27
C HIS A 324 8.33 4.00 -8.96
N ALA A 325 7.94 3.18 -7.98
CA ALA A 325 8.70 3.03 -6.73
C ALA A 325 10.13 2.54 -6.95
N LEU A 326 10.34 1.67 -7.95
CA LEU A 326 11.66 1.15 -8.34
C LEU A 326 12.52 2.17 -9.09
N LEU A 327 11.92 3.03 -9.93
CA LEU A 327 12.68 3.86 -10.87
C LEU A 327 12.66 5.35 -10.55
N SER A 328 11.74 5.84 -9.71
CA SER A 328 11.72 7.25 -9.32
C SER A 328 12.98 7.63 -8.54
N GLU A 329 13.49 8.83 -8.80
CA GLU A 329 14.53 9.45 -7.98
C GLU A 329 14.02 9.72 -6.56
N THR A 330 12.76 10.13 -6.43
CA THR A 330 12.09 10.45 -5.17
C THR A 330 10.79 9.63 -5.01
N PRO A 331 10.88 8.32 -4.76
CA PRO A 331 9.69 7.50 -4.61
C PRO A 331 8.89 7.91 -3.36
N ARG A 332 7.57 7.86 -3.51
CA ARG A 332 6.61 8.11 -2.43
C ARG A 332 6.76 7.03 -1.35
N PRO A 333 6.49 7.36 -0.08
CA PRO A 333 6.49 6.36 0.97
C PRO A 333 5.39 5.31 0.77
N PHE A 334 4.20 5.76 0.35
CA PHE A 334 3.01 4.94 0.18
C PHE A 334 2.41 5.13 -1.21
N TYR A 335 1.88 4.05 -1.77
CA TYR A 335 1.13 4.03 -3.02
C TYR A 335 -0.19 3.30 -2.80
N HIS A 336 -1.30 3.87 -3.26
CA HIS A 336 -2.64 3.30 -3.09
C HIS A 336 -3.28 3.00 -4.46
N PRO A 337 -2.75 2.04 -5.24
CA PRO A 337 -3.29 1.74 -6.56
C PRO A 337 -4.62 0.99 -6.47
N GLY A 338 -5.53 1.33 -7.38
CA GLY A 338 -6.80 0.61 -7.58
C GLY A 338 -8.04 1.48 -7.35
N PRO A 339 -9.23 0.96 -7.71
CA PRO A 339 -10.50 1.63 -7.46
C PRO A 339 -10.66 1.91 -5.97
N THR A 340 -11.15 3.12 -5.63
CA THR A 340 -11.42 3.62 -4.27
C THR A 340 -10.24 3.65 -3.28
N ALA A 341 -9.09 3.02 -3.59
CA ALA A 341 -7.89 3.00 -2.75
C ALA A 341 -7.35 4.41 -2.42
N TRP A 342 -7.52 5.35 -3.34
CA TRP A 342 -7.11 6.75 -3.16
C TRP A 342 -7.87 7.49 -2.05
N ALA A 343 -9.09 7.04 -1.71
CA ALA A 343 -9.91 7.67 -0.68
C ALA A 343 -9.53 7.21 0.74
N PHE A 344 -8.87 6.05 0.87
CA PHE A 344 -8.57 5.45 2.17
C PHE A 344 -7.58 6.23 3.04
N PRO A 345 -6.57 6.92 2.51
CA PRO A 345 -5.76 7.85 3.31
C PRO A 345 -6.55 8.98 3.97
N PHE A 346 -7.77 9.27 3.48
CA PHE A 346 -8.69 10.23 4.11
C PHE A 346 -9.66 9.58 5.11
N ILE A 347 -9.72 8.24 5.11
CA ILE A 347 -10.47 7.41 6.07
C ILE A 347 -9.56 6.97 7.23
N ASP A 348 -8.24 7.14 7.09
CA ASP A 348 -7.19 6.88 8.08
C ASP A 348 -7.53 7.43 9.49
N GLU A 349 -7.07 6.69 10.51
CA GLU A 349 -7.55 6.53 11.90
C GLU A 349 -7.79 7.79 12.76
N ARG A 350 -7.59 9.01 12.25
CA ARG A 350 -7.95 10.23 13.01
C ARG A 350 -9.45 10.51 13.04
N SER A 351 -10.24 9.77 12.27
CA SER A 351 -11.69 9.79 12.34
C SER A 351 -12.27 8.38 12.45
N LEU A 352 -12.15 7.75 13.62
CA LEU A 352 -12.86 6.51 14.00
C LEU A 352 -14.36 6.54 13.59
N PHE A 353 -14.96 7.74 13.51
CA PHE A 353 -16.33 7.96 13.04
C PHE A 353 -16.59 7.46 11.61
N LEU A 354 -15.73 7.74 10.63
CA LEU A 354 -15.97 7.39 9.22
C LEU A 354 -15.73 5.91 8.95
N ALA A 355 -14.71 5.33 9.57
CA ALA A 355 -14.48 3.88 9.53
C ALA A 355 -15.66 3.13 10.16
N ASN A 356 -16.15 3.56 11.33
CA ASN A 356 -17.32 2.97 11.97
C ASN A 356 -18.62 3.20 11.19
N LEU A 357 -18.78 4.34 10.49
CA LEU A 357 -19.95 4.60 9.65
C LEU A 357 -19.97 3.72 8.39
N PHE A 358 -18.83 3.59 7.69
CA PHE A 358 -18.69 2.66 6.58
C PHE A 358 -18.94 1.21 7.03
N PHE A 359 -18.43 0.83 8.20
CA PHE A 359 -18.67 -0.47 8.81
C PHE A 359 -20.15 -0.68 9.15
N MET A 360 -20.81 0.29 9.78
CA MET A 360 -22.24 0.24 10.11
C MET A 360 -23.08 0.07 8.84
N LEU A 361 -22.79 0.83 7.78
CA LEU A 361 -23.53 0.75 6.52
C LEU A 361 -23.27 -0.57 5.77
N SER A 362 -22.06 -1.12 5.81
CA SER A 362 -21.73 -2.38 5.12
C SER A 362 -22.18 -3.64 5.86
N THR A 363 -22.30 -3.59 7.19
CA THR A 363 -22.64 -4.77 8.02
C THR A 363 -24.08 -4.76 8.55
N ARG A 364 -24.61 -3.61 9.01
CA ARG A 364 -25.96 -3.53 9.57
C ARG A 364 -27.05 -3.29 8.54
N LEU A 365 -26.77 -2.57 7.45
CA LEU A 365 -27.78 -2.27 6.43
C LEU A 365 -28.38 -3.54 5.79
N PRO A 366 -27.60 -4.59 5.44
CA PRO A 366 -28.17 -5.84 4.96
C PRO A 366 -29.02 -6.58 6.01
N TYR A 367 -28.71 -6.41 7.29
CA TYR A 367 -29.46 -7.00 8.41
C TYR A 367 -30.78 -6.26 8.66
N LEU A 368 -30.75 -4.93 8.63
CA LEU A 368 -31.93 -4.06 8.78
C LEU A 368 -32.89 -4.18 7.58
N LEU A 369 -32.36 -4.39 6.37
CA LEU A 369 -33.17 -4.60 5.16
C LEU A 369 -33.77 -6.01 5.05
N ARG A 370 -33.33 -6.97 5.87
CA ARG A 370 -33.91 -8.32 5.91
C ARG A 370 -35.21 -8.43 6.72
N GLY A 371 -35.61 -7.38 7.44
CA GLY A 371 -36.93 -7.33 8.09
C GLY A 371 -37.19 -8.49 9.04
N GLU A 372 -36.19 -8.93 9.82
CA GLU A 372 -36.45 -9.85 10.92
C GLU A 372 -36.95 -9.04 12.12
N ASN A 373 -38.22 -9.26 12.47
CA ASN A 373 -38.92 -8.65 13.60
C ASN A 373 -38.09 -8.74 14.89
N GLU A 374 -37.94 -7.60 15.58
CA GLU A 374 -37.29 -7.42 16.88
C GLU A 374 -37.93 -8.18 18.06
N SER A 375 -38.87 -9.11 17.83
CA SER A 375 -39.62 -9.80 18.90
C SER A 375 -39.12 -11.21 19.25
N SER A 376 -38.06 -11.71 18.63
CA SER A 376 -37.49 -13.01 19.01
C SER A 376 -36.00 -12.88 19.38
N LYS A 377 -35.76 -12.98 20.68
CA LYS A 377 -34.48 -13.18 21.39
C LYS A 377 -33.67 -11.93 21.73
N ALA A 378 -34.25 -11.17 22.65
CA ALA A 378 -33.49 -10.63 23.78
C ALA A 378 -32.92 -11.80 24.63
N SER A 379 -31.74 -12.27 24.24
CA SER A 379 -30.84 -13.12 25.02
C SER A 379 -29.54 -13.12 24.22
N TYR A 380 -28.40 -12.99 24.90
CA TYR A 380 -27.04 -12.75 24.37
C TYR A 380 -26.66 -11.26 24.31
N ILE A 381 -26.36 -10.73 25.51
CA ILE A 381 -25.23 -9.81 25.71
C ILE A 381 -24.06 -10.66 26.15
#